data_AF-A0A962Z4N1-F1
#
_entry.id   AF-A0A962Z4N1-F1
#
_cell.length_a   1.000
_cell.length_b   1.000
_cell.length_c   1.000
_cell.angle_alpha   90.00
_cell.angle_beta   90.00
_cell.angle_gamma   90.00
#
_symmetry.space_group_name_H-M   'P 1'
#
loop_
_entity.id
_entity.type
_entity.pdbx_description
1 polymer ?
#
loop_
_entity_poly.entity_id
_entity_poly.type
_entity_poly.pdbx_seq_one_letter_code
_entity_poly.pdbx_strand_id
1 'polypeptide(L)'
;MFGITLGVAVVVAVDLSNQSANLSFKLSMEEITGRSTHHIVAAVGHLDETLYPDLRVRQGIRNSAPVIEGRITIAGEQFTLLGLDPIAEQPFRPLLPGIGEGAVRQLLLRPDTLILPQSSAHRLGIQPGQWIELQVAGRPVSMEVVGTAGDADNSALDGVALADIATVQTLLQRRGQLDRIDLVL
;
A
#
# COMPACT_ATOMS: atom_id res chain seq x y z
N MET A 1 39.56 9.71 -24.84
CA MET A 1 38.95 8.53 -24.20
C MET A 1 38.30 8.90 -22.85
N PHE A 2 37.60 10.04 -22.77
CA PHE A 2 37.00 10.57 -21.53
C PHE A 2 35.45 10.53 -21.51
N GLY A 3 34.82 10.08 -22.61
CA GLY A 3 33.35 10.05 -22.73
C GLY A 3 32.68 8.79 -22.17
N ILE A 4 33.44 7.70 -21.99
CA ILE A 4 32.89 6.39 -21.56
C ILE A 4 32.83 6.26 -20.03
N THR A 5 33.66 6.99 -19.29
CA THR A 5 33.65 7.02 -17.82
C THR A 5 32.57 7.95 -17.26
N LEU A 6 32.25 9.05 -17.96
CA LEU A 6 31.19 9.98 -17.52
C LEU A 6 29.79 9.43 -17.80
N GLY A 7 29.62 8.59 -18.83
CA GLY A 7 28.35 7.94 -19.15
C GLY A 7 27.91 6.90 -18.11
N VAL A 8 28.85 6.16 -17.51
CA VAL A 8 28.53 5.17 -16.46
C VAL A 8 28.28 5.85 -15.11
N ALA A 9 28.92 6.99 -14.83
CA ALA A 9 28.69 7.75 -13.60
C ALA A 9 27.26 8.34 -13.51
N VAL A 10 26.64 8.70 -14.65
CA VAL A 10 25.26 9.20 -14.67
C VAL A 10 24.23 8.07 -14.58
N VAL A 11 24.50 6.91 -15.19
CA VAL A 11 23.59 5.75 -15.08
C VAL A 11 23.61 5.16 -13.66
N VAL A 12 24.76 5.19 -12.97
CA VAL A 12 24.83 4.75 -11.56
C VAL A 12 24.27 5.80 -10.58
N ALA A 13 24.21 7.09 -10.96
CA ALA A 13 23.54 8.11 -10.14
C ALA A 13 22.00 8.03 -10.22
N VAL A 14 21.45 7.50 -11.32
CA VAL A 14 20.01 7.20 -11.42
C VAL A 14 19.65 6.00 -10.53
N ASP A 15 20.52 4.98 -10.47
CA ASP A 15 20.31 3.83 -9.58
C ASP A 15 20.58 4.11 -8.10
N LEU A 16 21.15 5.27 -7.75
CA LEU A 16 21.39 5.65 -6.35
C LEU A 16 20.33 6.58 -5.76
N SER A 17 19.30 6.94 -6.53
CA SER A 17 18.00 7.34 -5.95
C SER A 17 17.13 6.12 -5.59
N ASN A 18 17.57 4.92 -5.95
CA ASN A 18 16.84 3.66 -5.77
C ASN A 18 17.12 2.99 -4.39
N GLN A 19 17.58 3.75 -3.40
CA GLN A 19 17.83 3.29 -2.04
C GLN A 19 17.27 4.25 -0.99
N SER A 20 15.95 4.45 -1.03
CA SER A 20 15.15 4.49 0.20
C SER A 20 14.66 3.05 0.46
N ALA A 21 15.59 2.09 0.59
CA ALA A 21 16.20 1.70 1.86
C ALA A 21 15.41 0.55 2.51
N ASN A 22 15.80 -0.66 2.11
CA ASN A 22 15.75 -2.01 2.72
C ASN A 22 15.39 -2.23 4.22
N LEU A 23 14.86 -1.28 4.99
CA LEU A 23 14.93 -1.35 6.46
C LEU A 23 13.67 -1.88 7.18
N SER A 24 12.51 -2.04 6.53
CA SER A 24 11.36 -2.71 7.17
C SER A 24 10.95 -4.05 6.53
N PHE A 25 11.52 -4.43 5.38
CA PHE A 25 10.92 -5.47 4.52
C PHE A 25 11.36 -6.92 4.80
N LYS A 26 12.35 -7.17 5.67
CA LYS A 26 12.79 -8.54 5.99
C LYS A 26 12.21 -9.13 7.28
N LEU A 27 11.52 -8.32 8.07
CA LEU A 27 10.93 -8.75 9.34
C LEU A 27 9.46 -8.33 9.31
N SER A 28 8.58 -9.32 9.29
CA SER A 28 7.11 -9.27 9.08
C SER A 28 6.58 -9.46 7.65
N MET A 29 7.33 -10.15 6.76
CA MET A 29 6.77 -10.65 5.50
C MET A 29 5.50 -11.48 5.74
N GLU A 30 5.41 -12.35 6.75
CA GLU A 30 4.17 -13.13 7.00
C GLU A 30 2.97 -12.29 7.45
N GLU A 31 3.20 -11.16 8.14
CA GLU A 31 2.13 -10.31 8.67
C GLU A 31 1.57 -9.35 7.59
N ILE A 32 2.40 -8.99 6.60
CA ILE A 32 2.04 -8.08 5.49
C ILE A 32 1.71 -8.84 4.20
N THR A 33 2.48 -9.86 3.83
CA THR A 33 2.26 -10.68 2.60
C THR A 33 1.19 -11.76 2.80
N GLY A 34 0.83 -12.06 4.04
CA GLY A 34 -0.15 -13.10 4.36
C GLY A 34 0.27 -14.47 3.81
N ARG A 35 -0.72 -15.27 3.41
CA ARG A 35 -0.53 -16.63 2.85
C ARG A 35 -0.26 -16.62 1.34
N SER A 36 0.12 -15.47 0.76
CA SER A 36 0.42 -15.38 -0.68
C SER A 36 1.56 -16.33 -1.06
N THR A 37 1.34 -17.17 -2.07
CA THR A 37 2.38 -18.09 -2.59
C THR A 37 3.07 -17.53 -3.83
N HIS A 38 2.37 -16.70 -4.61
CA HIS A 38 2.87 -16.15 -5.87
C HIS A 38 2.40 -14.70 -6.05
N HIS A 39 3.13 -13.94 -6.87
CA HIS A 39 2.76 -12.58 -7.26
C HIS A 39 2.86 -12.43 -8.77
N ILE A 40 1.86 -11.79 -9.38
CA ILE A 40 1.94 -11.30 -10.75
C ILE A 40 2.35 -9.83 -10.67
N VAL A 41 3.42 -9.48 -11.39
CA VAL A 41 3.96 -8.12 -11.49
C VAL A 41 4.17 -7.76 -12.96
N ALA A 42 4.11 -6.47 -13.28
CA ALA A 42 4.47 -6.00 -14.61
C ALA A 42 5.99 -6.07 -14.81
N ALA A 43 6.43 -6.47 -16.00
CA ALA A 43 7.87 -6.43 -16.33
C ALA A 43 8.40 -4.99 -16.38
N VAL A 44 7.55 -4.04 -16.79
CA VAL A 44 7.82 -2.60 -16.81
C VAL A 44 6.52 -1.87 -16.50
N GLY A 45 6.57 -0.84 -15.64
CA GLY A 45 5.42 0.00 -15.31
C GLY A 45 4.43 -0.69 -14.39
N HIS A 46 3.15 -0.65 -14.75
CA HIS A 46 2.04 -1.13 -13.93
C HIS A 46 1.19 -2.16 -14.68
N LEU A 47 0.51 -3.01 -13.93
CA LEU A 47 -0.46 -3.94 -14.50
C LEU A 47 -1.75 -3.21 -14.84
N ASP A 48 -2.36 -3.59 -15.97
CA ASP A 48 -3.74 -3.21 -16.27
C ASP A 48 -4.68 -3.93 -15.30
N GLU A 49 -5.52 -3.19 -14.60
CA GLU A 49 -6.47 -3.72 -13.61
C GLU A 49 -7.44 -4.74 -14.23
N THR A 50 -7.72 -4.65 -15.54
CA THR A 50 -8.58 -5.62 -16.24
C THR A 50 -8.04 -7.05 -16.22
N LEU A 51 -6.74 -7.24 -15.96
CA LEU A 51 -6.14 -8.56 -15.75
C LEU A 51 -6.69 -9.25 -14.50
N TYR A 52 -6.99 -8.50 -13.43
CA TYR A 52 -7.51 -9.06 -12.18
C TYR A 52 -8.85 -9.79 -12.35
N PRO A 53 -9.92 -9.17 -12.90
CA PRO A 53 -11.18 -9.87 -13.13
C PRO A 53 -11.05 -10.99 -14.17
N ASP A 54 -10.16 -10.88 -15.16
CA ASP A 54 -9.91 -11.97 -16.11
C ASP A 54 -9.35 -13.22 -15.41
N LEU A 55 -8.31 -13.05 -14.59
CA LEU A 55 -7.71 -14.13 -13.78
C LEU A 55 -8.73 -14.74 -12.82
N ARG A 56 -9.44 -13.89 -12.06
CA ARG A 56 -10.36 -14.34 -11.01
C ARG A 56 -11.59 -15.04 -11.56
N VAL A 57 -12.19 -14.50 -12.63
CA VAL A 57 -13.49 -14.96 -13.16
C VAL A 57 -13.31 -15.95 -14.30
N ARG A 58 -12.50 -15.63 -15.31
CA ARG A 58 -12.42 -16.45 -16.53
C ARG A 58 -11.44 -17.60 -16.38
N GLN A 59 -10.30 -17.37 -15.73
CA GLN A 59 -9.29 -18.41 -15.49
C GLN A 59 -9.55 -19.18 -14.19
N GLY A 60 -10.50 -18.72 -13.38
CA GLY A 60 -10.94 -19.42 -12.17
C GLY A 60 -9.98 -19.33 -10.99
N ILE A 61 -8.97 -18.45 -11.04
CA ILE A 61 -8.00 -18.25 -9.97
C ILE A 61 -8.63 -17.34 -8.90
N ARG A 62 -9.54 -17.93 -8.11
CA ARG A 62 -10.37 -17.20 -7.13
C ARG A 62 -9.59 -16.62 -5.96
N ASN A 63 -8.47 -17.24 -5.60
CA ASN A 63 -7.55 -16.72 -4.58
C ASN A 63 -6.56 -15.77 -5.24
N SER A 64 -7.07 -14.60 -5.63
CA SER A 64 -6.31 -13.50 -6.21
C SER A 64 -6.69 -12.19 -5.51
N ALA A 65 -5.72 -11.35 -5.15
CA ALA A 65 -5.94 -10.06 -4.52
C ALA A 65 -5.14 -8.96 -5.23
N PRO A 66 -5.79 -7.87 -5.69
CA PRO A 66 -5.10 -6.77 -6.34
C PRO A 66 -4.47 -5.83 -5.29
N VAL A 67 -3.27 -5.33 -5.59
CA VAL A 67 -2.56 -4.40 -4.72
C VAL A 67 -2.05 -3.21 -5.53
N ILE A 68 -2.28 -2.01 -5.00
CA ILE A 68 -1.67 -0.77 -5.45
C ILE A 68 -0.91 -0.13 -4.29
N GLU A 69 0.26 0.42 -4.56
CA GLU A 69 1.13 1.03 -3.57
C GLU A 69 1.52 2.45 -4.00
N GLY A 70 1.66 3.32 -3.01
CA GLY A 70 2.10 4.69 -3.21
C GLY A 70 2.81 5.24 -1.99
N ARG A 71 3.35 6.46 -2.11
CA ARG A 71 3.94 7.18 -0.98
C ARG A 71 3.09 8.38 -0.64
N ILE A 72 2.85 8.56 0.64
CA ILE A 72 2.17 9.72 1.19
C ILE A 72 3.01 10.34 2.31
N THR A 73 2.71 11.59 2.66
CA THR A 73 3.34 12.26 3.80
C THR A 73 2.27 12.83 4.72
N ILE A 74 2.34 12.52 6.00
CA ILE A 74 1.42 12.98 7.04
C ILE A 74 2.24 13.72 8.08
N ALA A 75 1.94 14.99 8.33
CA ALA A 75 2.68 15.82 9.29
C ALA A 75 4.22 15.81 9.11
N GLY A 76 4.70 15.66 7.87
CA GLY A 76 6.13 15.61 7.54
C GLY A 76 6.76 14.21 7.60
N GLU A 77 6.04 13.20 8.07
CA GLU A 77 6.49 11.79 8.10
C GLU A 77 6.01 11.05 6.85
N GLN A 78 6.89 10.24 6.25
CA GLN A 78 6.57 9.46 5.04
C GLN A 78 5.95 8.11 5.40
N PHE A 79 4.90 7.76 4.69
CA PHE A 79 4.23 6.46 4.80
C PHE A 79 4.12 5.80 3.43
N THR A 80 4.20 4.47 3.43
CA THR A 80 3.73 3.65 2.31
C THR A 80 2.22 3.52 2.42
N LEU A 81 1.50 3.96 1.39
CA LEU A 81 0.06 3.79 1.28
C LEU A 81 -0.23 2.53 0.46
N LEU A 82 -0.89 1.55 1.07
CA LEU A 82 -1.38 0.36 0.38
C LEU A 82 -2.88 0.48 0.11
N GLY A 83 -3.26 0.32 -1.15
CA GLY A 83 -4.62 0.17 -1.60
C GLY A 83 -4.94 -1.30 -1.79
N LEU A 84 -5.89 -1.79 -1.01
CA LEU A 84 -6.27 -3.20 -0.95
C LEU A 84 -7.78 -3.36 -1.18
N ASP A 85 -8.20 -4.55 -1.60
CA ASP A 85 -9.62 -4.95 -1.61
C ASP A 85 -9.90 -5.85 -0.39
N PRO A 86 -10.57 -5.34 0.67
CA PRO A 86 -10.83 -6.12 1.88
C PRO A 86 -11.65 -7.41 1.65
N ILE A 87 -12.41 -7.51 0.56
CA ILE A 87 -13.17 -8.70 0.20
C ILE A 87 -12.24 -9.74 -0.43
N ALA A 88 -11.37 -9.32 -1.34
CA ALA A 88 -10.41 -10.20 -2.00
C ALA A 88 -9.29 -10.67 -1.07
N GLU A 89 -8.99 -9.90 -0.03
CA GLU A 89 -7.87 -10.16 0.89
C GLU A 89 -8.13 -11.25 1.94
N GLN A 90 -9.40 -11.59 2.24
CA GLN A 90 -9.73 -12.56 3.29
C GLN A 90 -8.98 -13.91 3.20
N PRO A 91 -8.78 -14.52 2.02
CA PRO A 91 -8.02 -15.78 1.89
C PRO A 91 -6.51 -15.61 2.13
N PHE A 92 -5.98 -14.40 1.97
CA PHE A 92 -4.57 -14.06 2.08
C PHE A 92 -4.22 -13.68 3.51
N ARG A 93 -4.99 -12.75 4.08
CA ARG A 93 -4.80 -12.24 5.44
C ARG A 93 -6.12 -11.69 6.00
N PRO A 94 -6.39 -11.85 7.31
CA PRO A 94 -7.29 -10.93 7.99
C PRO A 94 -6.74 -9.51 7.76
N LEU A 95 -7.59 -8.54 7.40
CA LEU A 95 -7.15 -7.14 7.38
C LEU A 95 -6.52 -6.85 8.76
N LEU A 96 -5.31 -6.27 8.75
CA LEU A 96 -4.31 -6.23 9.85
C LEU A 96 -4.84 -6.49 11.28
N PRO A 97 -4.11 -7.25 12.10
CA PRO A 97 -4.50 -7.52 13.49
C PRO A 97 -4.75 -6.21 14.24
N GLY A 98 -5.85 -6.14 14.99
CA GLY A 98 -6.25 -4.94 15.74
C GLY A 98 -7.15 -3.96 14.98
N ILE A 99 -7.37 -4.12 13.66
CA ILE A 99 -8.39 -3.34 12.97
C ILE A 99 -9.78 -3.80 13.44
N GLY A 100 -10.55 -2.89 14.05
CA GLY A 100 -11.93 -3.16 14.41
C GLY A 100 -12.82 -3.37 13.17
N GLU A 101 -13.78 -4.30 13.24
CA GLU A 101 -14.72 -4.61 12.14
C GLU A 101 -15.44 -3.36 11.60
N GLY A 102 -15.71 -2.38 12.48
CA GLY A 102 -16.30 -1.09 12.10
C GLY A 102 -15.41 -0.27 11.16
N ALA A 103 -14.09 -0.29 11.34
CA ALA A 103 -13.14 0.45 10.49
C ALA A 103 -13.01 -0.21 9.11
N VAL A 104 -12.96 -1.55 9.04
CA VAL A 104 -12.99 -2.29 7.77
C VAL A 104 -14.27 -1.96 6.98
N ARG A 105 -15.42 -1.96 7.67
CA ARG A 105 -16.70 -1.64 7.05
C ARG A 105 -16.74 -0.20 6.53
N GLN A 106 -16.18 0.75 7.28
CA GLN A 106 -16.11 2.15 6.82
C GLN A 106 -15.20 2.30 5.60
N LEU A 107 -14.06 1.60 5.59
CA LEU A 107 -13.13 1.58 4.46
C LEU A 107 -13.77 1.02 3.18
N LEU A 108 -14.67 0.04 3.30
CA LEU A 108 -15.45 -0.51 2.18
C LEU A 108 -16.59 0.40 1.70
N LEU A 109 -17.19 1.18 2.60
CA LEU A 109 -18.44 1.91 2.32
C LEU A 109 -18.23 3.39 2.00
N ARG A 110 -17.10 3.96 2.41
CA ARG A 110 -16.84 5.40 2.32
C ARG A 110 -15.53 5.63 1.57
N PRO A 111 -15.52 6.49 0.52
CA PRO A 111 -14.28 6.95 -0.07
C PRO A 111 -13.51 7.86 0.91
N ASP A 112 -12.25 8.13 0.59
CA ASP A 112 -11.38 9.09 1.30
C ASP A 112 -11.12 8.72 2.78
N THR A 113 -11.20 7.43 3.10
CA THR A 113 -10.89 6.88 4.43
C THR A 113 -9.53 6.19 4.47
N LEU A 114 -8.85 6.32 5.60
CA LEU A 114 -7.51 5.78 5.85
C LEU A 114 -7.48 5.01 7.16
N ILE A 115 -6.68 3.95 7.23
CA ILE A 115 -6.28 3.28 8.46
C ILE A 115 -4.79 3.51 8.65
N LEU A 116 -4.40 3.95 9.85
CA LEU A 116 -3.01 4.19 10.21
C LEU A 116 -2.50 3.13 11.19
N PRO A 117 -1.18 2.89 11.25
CA PRO A 117 -0.62 2.10 12.33
C PRO A 117 -0.90 2.77 13.68
N GLN A 118 -1.24 1.98 14.70
CA GLN A 118 -1.58 2.50 16.03
C GLN A 118 -0.43 3.29 16.65
N SER A 119 0.81 2.82 16.47
CA SER A 119 2.03 3.51 16.92
C SER A 119 2.18 4.89 16.27
N SER A 120 2.01 4.98 14.95
CA SER A 120 2.11 6.25 14.21
C SER A 120 0.96 7.20 14.57
N ALA A 121 -0.28 6.69 14.67
CA ALA A 121 -1.42 7.50 15.07
C ALA A 121 -1.24 8.10 16.48
N HIS A 122 -0.77 7.29 17.44
CA HIS A 122 -0.47 7.75 18.80
C HIS A 122 0.67 8.80 18.81
N ARG A 123 1.76 8.53 18.08
CA ARG A 123 2.91 9.44 17.94
C ARG A 123 2.53 10.79 17.33
N LEU A 124 1.64 10.80 16.35
CA LEU A 124 1.16 11.99 15.67
C LEU A 124 -0.06 12.64 16.36
N GLY A 125 -0.57 12.04 17.45
CA GLY A 125 -1.75 12.53 18.16
C GLY A 125 -3.04 12.46 17.35
N ILE A 126 -3.14 11.53 16.39
CA ILE A 126 -4.28 11.35 15.50
C ILE A 126 -5.23 10.31 16.10
N GLN A 127 -6.53 10.63 16.12
CA GLN A 127 -7.56 9.74 16.64
C GLN A 127 -8.48 9.22 15.52
N PRO A 128 -9.07 8.02 15.65
CA PRO A 128 -10.13 7.57 14.75
C PRO A 128 -11.32 8.56 14.71
N GLY A 129 -11.86 8.79 13.52
CA GLY A 129 -12.87 9.81 13.21
C GLY A 129 -12.29 11.19 12.87
N GLN A 130 -10.97 11.39 12.98
CA GLN A 130 -10.33 12.65 12.68
C GLN A 130 -10.03 12.79 11.18
N TRP A 131 -10.31 13.97 10.64
CA TRP A 131 -9.84 14.37 9.32
C TRP A 131 -8.41 14.90 9.41
N ILE A 132 -7.53 14.35 8.58
CA ILE A 132 -6.13 14.76 8.48
C ILE A 132 -5.84 15.25 7.07
N GLU A 133 -4.85 16.13 6.96
CA GLU A 133 -4.26 16.50 5.67
C GLU A 133 -3.01 15.66 5.44
N LEU A 134 -2.95 15.03 4.28
CA LEU A 134 -1.80 14.29 3.80
C LEU A 134 -1.35 14.82 2.46
N GLN A 135 -0.08 14.58 2.12
CA GLN A 135 0.51 14.99 0.85
C GLN A 135 0.69 13.76 -0.03
N VAL A 136 0.12 13.79 -1.23
CA VAL A 136 0.31 12.75 -2.26
C VAL A 136 0.92 13.39 -3.49
N ALA A 137 2.15 12.99 -3.84
CA ALA A 137 2.89 13.59 -4.95
C ALA A 137 2.93 15.13 -4.89
N GLY A 138 3.09 15.69 -3.68
CA GLY A 138 3.14 17.14 -3.43
C GLY A 138 1.78 17.86 -3.47
N ARG A 139 0.66 17.14 -3.54
CA ARG A 139 -0.69 17.71 -3.47
C ARG A 139 -1.31 17.44 -2.10
N PRO A 140 -1.87 18.46 -1.42
CA PRO A 140 -2.64 18.25 -0.20
C PRO A 140 -3.94 17.51 -0.53
N VAL A 141 -4.24 16.47 0.25
CA VAL A 141 -5.51 15.74 0.20
C VAL A 141 -5.99 15.52 1.64
N SER A 142 -7.28 15.70 1.86
CA SER A 142 -7.90 15.44 3.16
C SER A 142 -8.50 14.04 3.20
N MET A 143 -8.22 13.29 4.25
CA MET A 143 -8.76 11.94 4.47
C MET A 143 -9.22 11.77 5.92
N GLU A 144 -10.22 10.94 6.15
CA GLU A 144 -10.68 10.56 7.47
C GLU A 144 -9.96 9.31 7.96
N VAL A 145 -9.34 9.36 9.15
CA VAL A 145 -8.76 8.18 9.78
C VAL A 145 -9.88 7.40 10.45
N VAL A 146 -10.31 6.29 9.88
CA VAL A 146 -11.47 5.52 10.38
C VAL A 146 -11.10 4.49 11.44
N GLY A 147 -9.81 4.21 11.59
CA GLY A 147 -9.30 3.27 12.58
C GLY A 147 -7.79 3.21 12.58
N THR A 148 -7.27 2.42 13.52
CA THR A 148 -5.85 2.10 13.62
C THR A 148 -5.63 0.60 13.53
N ALA A 149 -4.43 0.20 13.12
CA ALA A 149 -4.03 -1.19 12.95
C ALA A 149 -2.75 -1.51 13.75
N GLY A 150 -2.59 -2.76 14.14
CA GLY A 150 -1.43 -3.23 14.89
C GLY A 150 -1.50 -2.91 16.39
N ASP A 151 -0.46 -3.32 17.10
CA ASP A 151 -0.25 -2.99 18.51
C ASP A 151 0.77 -1.84 18.62
N ALA A 152 0.66 -1.02 19.66
CA ALA A 152 1.61 0.07 19.91
C ALA A 152 3.06 -0.44 20.05
N ASP A 153 3.23 -1.67 20.54
CA ASP A 153 4.53 -2.32 20.75
C ASP A 153 5.02 -3.12 19.52
N ASN A 154 4.15 -3.42 18.55
CA ASN A 154 4.53 -4.14 17.33
C ASN A 154 4.83 -3.17 16.18
N SER A 155 6.11 -2.93 15.94
CA SER A 155 6.59 -2.00 14.90
C SER A 155 6.50 -2.54 13.47
N ALA A 156 6.03 -3.79 13.27
CA ALA A 156 5.94 -4.43 11.96
C ALA A 156 5.17 -3.61 10.92
N LEU A 157 4.18 -2.84 11.38
CA LEU A 157 3.27 -2.07 10.55
C LEU A 157 3.57 -0.57 10.58
N ASP A 158 4.56 -0.11 11.35
CA ASP A 158 4.89 1.31 11.43
C ASP A 158 5.34 1.82 10.05
N GLY A 159 4.78 2.96 9.64
CA GLY A 159 5.00 3.53 8.31
C GLY A 159 4.14 2.95 7.18
N VAL A 160 3.18 2.04 7.45
CA VAL A 160 2.26 1.49 6.43
C VAL A 160 0.81 1.93 6.69
N ALA A 161 0.29 2.80 5.84
CA ALA A 161 -1.11 3.21 5.88
C ALA A 161 -1.94 2.36 4.89
N LEU A 162 -3.20 2.07 5.24
CA LEU A 162 -4.12 1.31 4.39
C LEU A 162 -5.32 2.15 3.96
N ALA A 163 -5.74 1.98 2.71
CA ALA A 163 -7.02 2.48 2.21
C ALA A 163 -7.63 1.49 1.22
N ASP A 164 -8.88 1.73 0.84
CA ASP A 164 -9.52 1.00 -0.24
C ASP A 164 -8.77 1.22 -1.57
N ILE A 165 -8.68 0.17 -2.39
CA ILE A 165 -7.94 0.18 -3.65
C ILE A 165 -8.41 1.28 -4.62
N ALA A 166 -9.71 1.53 -4.73
CA ALA A 166 -10.25 2.55 -5.62
C ALA A 166 -9.93 3.97 -5.10
N THR A 167 -9.90 4.13 -3.77
CA THR A 167 -9.44 5.37 -3.13
C THR A 167 -7.98 5.63 -3.47
N VAL A 168 -7.08 4.64 -3.29
CA VAL A 168 -5.65 4.80 -3.58
C VAL A 168 -5.38 5.06 -5.08
N GLN A 169 -6.06 4.36 -5.98
CA GLN A 169 -5.98 4.64 -7.41
C GLN A 169 -6.35 6.08 -7.76
N THR A 170 -7.39 6.62 -7.11
CA THR A 170 -7.80 8.01 -7.30
C THR A 170 -6.75 8.99 -6.76
N LEU A 171 -6.23 8.73 -5.56
CA LEU A 171 -5.19 9.55 -4.92
C LEU A 171 -3.90 9.62 -5.77
N LEU A 172 -3.46 8.46 -6.27
CA LEU A 172 -2.24 8.34 -7.06
C LEU A 172 -2.44 8.71 -8.54
N GLN A 173 -3.67 9.00 -8.97
CA GLN A 173 -4.03 9.22 -10.39
C GLN A 173 -3.70 8.02 -11.29
N ARG A 174 -3.85 6.81 -10.74
CA ARG A 174 -3.50 5.52 -11.35
C ARG A 174 -4.73 4.61 -11.51
N ARG A 175 -5.87 5.19 -11.93
CA ARG A 175 -7.11 4.42 -12.19
C ARG A 175 -6.87 3.37 -13.26
N GLY A 176 -7.36 2.16 -13.03
CA GLY A 176 -7.15 1.03 -13.95
C GLY A 176 -5.74 0.44 -13.90
N GLN A 177 -4.92 0.82 -12.91
CA GLN A 177 -3.55 0.32 -12.77
C GLN A 177 -3.35 -0.33 -11.40
N LEU A 178 -2.52 -1.38 -11.37
CA LEU A 178 -2.12 -2.12 -10.18
C LEU A 178 -0.59 -2.27 -10.15
N ASP A 179 -0.02 -2.41 -8.95
CA ASP A 179 1.40 -2.72 -8.79
C ASP A 179 1.65 -4.23 -8.81
N ARG A 180 0.74 -5.00 -8.19
CA ARG A 180 0.79 -6.47 -8.25
C ARG A 180 -0.58 -7.11 -8.04
N ILE A 181 -0.67 -8.39 -8.37
CA ILE A 181 -1.77 -9.27 -8.00
C ILE A 181 -1.18 -10.44 -7.19
N ASP A 182 -1.59 -10.56 -5.95
CA ASP A 182 -1.18 -11.62 -5.03
C ASP A 182 -2.03 -12.86 -5.29
N LEU A 183 -1.43 -14.06 -5.22
CA LEU A 183 -2.09 -15.34 -5.52
C LEU A 183 -1.83 -16.38 -4.42
N VAL A 184 -2.84 -17.21 -4.13
CA VAL A 184 -2.67 -18.47 -3.39
C VAL A 184 -3.03 -19.64 -4.29
N LEU A 185 -2.01 -20.40 -4.68
CA LEU A 185 -2.10 -21.62 -5.49
C LEU A 185 -1.75 -22.86 -4.68
#